data_AF-A0A535HQ65-F1
#
_entry.id   AF-A0A535HQ65-F1
#
_cell.length_a   1.000
_cell.length_b   1.000
_cell.length_c   1.000
_cell.angle_alpha   90.00
_cell.angle_beta   90.00
_cell.angle_gamma   90.00
#
_symmetry.space_group_name_H-M   'P 1'
#
loop_
_entity.id
_entity.type
_entity.pdbx_description
1 polymer ?
#
loop_
_entity_poly.entity_id
_entity_poly.type
_entity_poly.pdbx_seq_one_letter_code
_entity_poly.pdbx_strand_id
1 'polypeptide(L)'
;MERHSPRAVRRARRIARLAGALAGVLAAVFYGLFIIRSSPDTLGANRIAAESAFAVICAAGLAAGAFAGPLLTVDPFLWLEDALDTTPPGELIGGVIGLLVALVVAALVGALLGGIPNGGGTAISVVLAAALVYIGVRAGMRRRVDISAFANHLGRRNEMSTPAFAQGPPPQDGPPVVVDTSVLIDGRIVDVSRSGFIPGRLVIPEFVVEELQRVADAGDPVRRAKGRRGLSVLEELKESPDIVCEIVEASFPGTPEVDAKLVKLARLRQAAIMTNDYNLNRLAQVEGVRVLNLNDLANAVKPIVSTGETMRVTVVKEGKEPHQGVAYLEDGTMVVVENGRRHIDESVDVTVTSILQTPAGRMIFAAAPSTDDGRARPVRAVRPPRVVNR
;
A
#
# COMPACT_ATOMS: atom_id res chain seq x y z
N MET A 1 8.93 22.10 -5.64
CA MET A 1 9.76 23.29 -5.34
C MET A 1 10.52 23.64 -6.61
N GLU A 2 10.20 24.75 -7.28
CA GLU A 2 10.98 25.21 -8.45
C GLU A 2 12.36 25.67 -7.96
N ARG A 3 13.39 24.81 -8.07
CA ARG A 3 14.75 25.10 -7.56
C ARG A 3 15.50 26.13 -8.40
N HIS A 4 15.13 26.31 -9.68
CA HIS A 4 15.79 27.26 -10.57
C HIS A 4 14.92 28.46 -10.86
N SER A 5 15.43 29.66 -10.59
CA SER A 5 14.72 30.88 -10.98
C SER A 5 14.50 30.90 -12.51
N PRO A 6 13.33 31.35 -13.00
CA PRO A 6 13.06 31.48 -14.44
C PRO A 6 14.08 32.36 -15.19
N ARG A 7 14.86 33.16 -14.46
CA ARG A 7 15.96 33.97 -14.98
C ARG A 7 17.24 33.15 -15.16
N ALA A 8 17.53 32.20 -14.28
CA ALA A 8 18.70 31.32 -14.38
C ALA A 8 18.58 30.37 -15.59
N VAL A 9 17.43 29.72 -15.78
CA VAL A 9 17.17 28.83 -16.93
C VAL A 9 17.28 29.59 -18.26
N ARG A 10 16.76 30.81 -18.33
CA ARG A 10 16.90 31.66 -19.53
C ARG A 10 18.34 32.07 -19.80
N ARG A 11 19.15 32.31 -18.77
CA ARG A 11 20.60 32.59 -18.92
C ARG A 11 21.34 31.35 -19.40
N ALA A 12 21.10 30.18 -18.79
CA ALA A 12 21.69 28.91 -19.19
C ALA A 12 21.37 28.57 -20.66
N ARG A 13 20.11 28.69 -21.09
CA ARG A 13 19.74 28.50 -22.51
C ARG A 13 20.47 29.46 -23.43
N ARG A 14 20.62 30.75 -23.07
CA ARG A 14 21.38 31.71 -23.90
C ARG A 14 22.85 31.34 -24.02
N ILE A 15 23.49 30.95 -22.92
CA ILE A 15 24.89 30.50 -22.91
C ILE A 15 25.04 29.25 -23.78
N ALA A 16 24.14 28.27 -23.64
CA ALA A 16 24.13 27.06 -24.46
C ALA A 16 23.91 27.34 -25.95
N ARG A 17 23.08 28.33 -26.32
CA ARG A 17 22.94 28.78 -27.72
C ARG A 17 24.25 29.34 -28.26
N LEU A 18 24.93 30.18 -27.49
CA LEU A 18 26.19 30.80 -27.91
C LEU A 18 27.32 29.77 -28.02
N ALA A 19 27.45 28.88 -27.04
CA ALA A 19 28.42 27.79 -27.05
C ALA A 19 28.14 26.80 -28.21
N GLY A 20 26.86 26.44 -28.41
CA GLY A 20 26.44 25.59 -29.52
C GLY A 20 26.69 26.25 -30.88
N ALA A 21 26.39 27.54 -31.03
CA ALA A 21 26.67 28.30 -32.25
C ALA A 21 28.18 28.33 -32.57
N LEU A 22 29.03 28.55 -31.56
CA LEU A 22 30.48 28.55 -31.72
C LEU A 22 31.01 27.17 -32.14
N ALA A 23 30.54 26.11 -31.49
CA ALA A 23 30.89 24.73 -31.85
C ALA A 23 30.39 24.35 -33.25
N GLY A 24 29.18 24.78 -33.62
CA GLY A 24 28.60 24.57 -34.94
C GLY A 24 29.37 25.27 -36.05
N VAL A 25 29.82 26.51 -35.82
CA VAL A 25 30.71 27.22 -36.76
C VAL A 25 32.05 26.51 -36.89
N LEU A 26 32.68 26.10 -35.79
CA LEU A 26 33.95 25.35 -35.83
C LEU A 26 33.80 24.06 -36.65
N ALA A 27 32.76 23.27 -36.40
CA ALA A 27 32.48 22.05 -37.16
C ALA A 27 32.22 22.34 -38.65
N ALA A 28 31.48 23.41 -38.95
CA ALA A 28 31.20 23.85 -40.32
C ALA A 28 32.46 24.34 -41.05
N VAL A 29 33.41 24.98 -40.36
CA VAL A 29 34.71 25.36 -40.93
C VAL A 29 35.51 24.11 -41.30
N PHE A 30 35.61 23.13 -40.41
CA PHE A 30 36.30 21.87 -40.70
C PHE A 30 35.65 21.12 -41.87
N TYR A 31 34.32 21.03 -41.88
CA TYR A 31 33.56 20.36 -42.93
C TYR A 31 33.65 21.10 -44.28
N GLY A 32 33.56 22.43 -44.26
CA GLY A 32 33.71 23.27 -45.45
C GLY A 32 35.11 23.15 -46.07
N LEU A 33 36.16 23.16 -45.24
CA LEU A 33 37.54 22.90 -45.69
C LEU A 33 37.71 21.49 -46.25
N PHE A 34 37.07 20.50 -45.65
CA PHE A 34 37.08 19.12 -46.15
C PHE A 34 36.41 19.00 -47.53
N ILE A 35 35.25 19.62 -47.73
CA ILE A 35 34.55 19.63 -49.02
C ILE A 35 35.40 20.30 -50.10
N ILE A 36 35.93 21.50 -49.82
CA ILE A 36 36.74 22.25 -50.78
C ILE A 36 37.98 21.44 -51.18
N ARG A 37 38.62 20.76 -50.22
CA ARG A 37 39.78 19.90 -50.49
C ARG A 37 39.43 18.62 -51.27
N SER A 38 38.21 18.11 -51.12
CA SER A 38 37.74 16.88 -51.74
C SER A 38 37.12 17.09 -53.13
N SER A 39 36.88 18.33 -53.54
CA SER A 39 36.30 18.67 -54.86
C SER A 39 37.12 19.75 -55.59
N PRO A 40 38.34 19.44 -56.05
CA PRO A 40 39.26 20.41 -56.65
C PRO A 40 38.75 21.01 -57.97
N ASP A 41 38.07 20.21 -58.79
CA ASP A 41 37.75 20.59 -60.18
C ASP A 41 36.54 21.53 -60.31
N THR A 42 35.61 21.50 -59.36
CA THR A 42 34.37 22.30 -59.40
C THR A 42 34.40 23.51 -58.47
N LEU A 43 34.82 23.30 -57.21
CA LEU A 43 34.88 24.35 -56.19
C LEU A 43 36.27 24.98 -56.09
N GLY A 44 37.35 24.23 -56.35
CA GLY A 44 38.72 24.76 -56.34
C GLY A 44 39.02 25.70 -57.53
N ALA A 45 38.35 25.52 -58.67
CA ALA A 45 38.58 26.32 -59.88
C ALA A 45 37.95 27.72 -59.86
N ASN A 46 36.88 27.94 -59.09
CA ASN A 46 36.19 29.23 -58.99
C ASN A 46 36.17 29.76 -57.54
N ARG A 47 37.03 30.74 -57.27
CA ARG A 47 37.21 31.32 -55.93
C ARG A 47 35.94 31.90 -55.33
N ILE A 48 35.08 32.55 -56.14
CA ILE A 48 33.82 33.14 -55.67
C ILE A 48 32.82 32.04 -55.27
N ALA A 49 32.79 30.93 -56.02
CA ALA A 49 31.94 29.79 -55.70
C ALA A 49 32.38 29.10 -54.40
N ALA A 50 33.69 28.93 -54.17
CA ALA A 50 34.23 28.39 -52.93
C ALA A 50 33.93 29.28 -51.71
N GLU A 51 34.16 30.59 -51.83
CA GLU A 51 33.91 31.55 -50.74
C GLU A 51 32.42 31.62 -50.38
N SER A 52 31.53 31.63 -51.38
CA SER A 52 30.07 31.63 -51.15
C SER A 52 29.57 30.31 -50.53
N ALA A 53 30.06 29.15 -51.01
CA ALA A 53 29.72 27.85 -50.43
C ALA A 53 30.21 27.74 -48.98
N PHE A 54 31.43 28.21 -48.69
CA PHE A 54 31.98 28.23 -47.34
C PHE A 54 31.17 29.12 -46.40
N ALA A 55 30.78 30.31 -46.86
CA ALA A 55 29.92 31.22 -46.10
C ALA A 55 28.55 30.60 -45.78
N VAL A 56 27.93 29.92 -46.74
CA VAL A 56 26.65 29.22 -46.55
C VAL A 56 26.78 28.07 -45.55
N ILE A 57 27.85 27.27 -45.64
CA ILE A 57 28.11 26.16 -44.70
C ILE A 57 28.33 26.70 -43.28
N CYS A 58 29.10 27.79 -43.12
CA CYS A 58 29.33 28.41 -41.82
C CYS A 58 28.03 29.01 -41.23
N ALA A 59 27.20 29.66 -42.05
CA ALA A 59 25.90 30.19 -41.62
C ALA A 59 24.95 29.07 -41.20
N ALA A 60 24.91 27.96 -41.95
CA ALA A 60 24.14 26.77 -41.60
C ALA A 60 24.64 26.12 -40.29
N GLY A 61 25.96 26.02 -40.10
CA GLY A 61 26.58 25.53 -38.87
C GLY A 61 26.25 26.39 -37.65
N LEU A 62 26.26 27.72 -37.81
CA LEU A 62 25.87 28.66 -36.77
C LEU A 62 24.41 28.47 -36.35
N ALA A 63 23.49 28.39 -37.32
CA ALA A 63 22.07 28.20 -37.06
C ALA A 63 21.78 26.84 -36.42
N ALA A 64 22.37 25.76 -36.96
CA ALA A 64 22.24 24.40 -36.43
C ALA A 64 22.81 24.29 -35.01
N GLY A 65 23.99 24.86 -34.76
CA GLY A 65 24.62 24.88 -33.45
C GLY A 65 23.84 25.70 -32.41
N ALA A 66 23.30 26.87 -32.81
CA ALA A 66 22.48 27.70 -31.93
C ALA A 66 21.16 27.00 -31.54
N PHE A 67 20.58 26.22 -32.45
CA PHE A 67 19.37 25.45 -32.19
C PHE A 67 19.65 24.20 -31.35
N ALA A 68 20.69 23.44 -31.70
CA ALA A 68 21.04 22.19 -31.02
C ALA A 68 21.62 22.42 -29.61
N GLY A 69 22.32 23.53 -29.37
CA GLY A 69 22.99 23.80 -28.09
C GLY A 69 22.10 23.63 -26.86
N PRO A 70 20.95 24.35 -26.75
CA PRO A 70 20.02 24.18 -25.63
C PRO A 70 19.36 22.80 -25.59
N LEU A 71 19.02 22.25 -26.76
CA LEU A 71 18.34 20.97 -26.91
C LEU A 71 19.20 19.79 -26.45
N LEU A 72 20.53 19.90 -26.60
CA LEU A 72 21.49 18.86 -26.23
C LEU A 72 22.04 19.00 -24.81
N THR A 73 21.93 20.19 -24.19
CA THR A 73 22.58 20.45 -22.89
C THR A 73 21.56 20.78 -21.80
N VAL A 74 20.85 21.90 -21.94
CA VAL A 74 19.99 22.44 -20.88
C VAL A 74 18.71 21.64 -20.72
N ASP A 75 18.03 21.33 -21.83
CA ASP A 75 16.74 20.65 -21.76
C ASP A 75 16.86 19.19 -21.26
N PRO A 76 17.87 18.39 -21.69
CA PRO A 76 18.10 17.06 -21.14
C PRO A 76 18.54 17.08 -19.68
N PHE A 77 19.33 18.08 -19.27
CA PHE A 77 19.76 18.23 -17.88
C PHE A 77 18.59 18.52 -16.95
N LEU A 78 17.70 19.45 -17.35
CA LEU A 78 16.48 19.75 -16.59
C LEU A 78 15.54 18.55 -16.54
N TRP A 79 15.37 17.83 -17.65
CA TRP A 79 14.60 16.60 -17.67
C TRP A 79 15.18 15.54 -16.72
N LEU A 80 16.51 15.40 -16.69
CA LEU A 80 17.19 14.44 -15.81
C LEU A 80 17.02 14.82 -14.34
N GLU A 81 17.14 16.11 -14.01
CA GLU A 81 16.92 16.62 -12.66
C GLU A 81 15.48 16.36 -12.19
N ASP A 82 14.48 16.70 -13.01
CA ASP A 82 13.06 16.43 -12.72
C ASP A 82 12.79 14.92 -12.61
N ALA A 83 13.38 14.11 -13.49
CA ALA A 83 13.24 12.66 -13.45
C ALA A 83 13.83 12.06 -12.17
N LEU A 84 14.99 12.53 -11.72
CA LEU A 84 15.62 12.05 -10.48
C LEU A 84 14.83 12.44 -9.23
N ASP A 85 14.20 13.62 -9.23
CA ASP A 85 13.45 14.13 -8.08
C ASP A 85 12.04 13.53 -7.96
N THR A 86 11.39 13.21 -9.09
CA THR A 86 9.98 12.77 -9.10
C THR A 86 9.79 11.26 -9.25
N THR A 87 10.82 10.55 -9.73
CA THR A 87 10.72 9.11 -10.02
C THR A 87 11.06 8.27 -8.78
N PRO A 88 10.26 7.25 -8.44
CA PRO A 88 10.58 6.32 -7.35
C PRO A 88 11.96 5.65 -7.53
N PRO A 89 12.73 5.39 -6.45
CA PRO A 89 14.06 4.78 -6.55
C PRO A 89 14.09 3.43 -7.29
N GLY A 90 13.02 2.64 -7.19
CA GLY A 90 12.88 1.36 -7.90
C GLY A 90 12.82 1.49 -9.42
N GLU A 91 12.18 2.55 -9.92
CA GLU A 91 12.07 2.82 -11.35
C GLU A 91 13.40 3.36 -11.91
N LEU A 92 14.17 4.12 -11.11
CA LEU A 92 15.52 4.57 -11.48
C LEU A 92 16.49 3.40 -11.61
N ILE A 93 16.47 2.46 -10.65
CA ILE A 93 17.32 1.25 -10.70
C ILE A 93 16.91 0.37 -11.88
N GLY A 94 15.62 0.17 -12.11
CA GLY A 94 15.11 -0.53 -13.29
C GLY A 94 15.55 0.13 -14.60
N GLY A 95 15.50 1.46 -14.68
CA GLY A 95 15.99 2.22 -15.82
C GLY A 95 17.49 2.04 -16.09
N VAL A 96 18.32 2.05 -15.04
CA VAL A 96 19.78 1.83 -15.14
C VAL A 96 20.10 0.41 -15.61
N ILE A 97 19.42 -0.59 -15.05
CA ILE A 97 19.58 -1.99 -15.50
C ILE A 97 19.14 -2.13 -16.95
N GLY A 98 18.01 -1.53 -17.33
CA GLY A 98 17.53 -1.50 -18.70
C GLY A 98 18.51 -0.83 -19.68
N LEU A 99 19.15 0.27 -19.27
CA LEU A 99 20.20 0.94 -20.03
C LEU A 99 21.41 0.03 -20.26
N LEU A 100 21.91 -0.62 -19.21
CA LEU A 100 23.07 -1.51 -19.29
C LEU A 100 22.80 -2.69 -20.22
N VAL A 101 21.66 -3.35 -20.06
CA VAL A 101 21.26 -4.47 -20.92
C VAL A 101 21.11 -4.01 -22.37
N ALA A 102 20.46 -2.87 -22.62
CA ALA A 102 20.31 -2.32 -23.96
C ALA A 102 21.65 -1.98 -24.61
N LEU A 103 22.61 -1.45 -23.84
CA LEU A 103 23.94 -1.12 -24.37
C LEU A 103 24.74 -2.37 -24.75
N VAL A 104 24.65 -3.43 -23.95
CA VAL A 104 25.26 -4.73 -24.27
C VAL A 104 24.66 -5.31 -25.56
N VAL A 105 23.33 -5.32 -25.67
CA VAL A 105 22.64 -5.79 -26.88
C VAL A 105 23.01 -4.93 -28.09
N ALA A 106 23.02 -3.61 -27.94
CA ALA A 106 23.41 -2.69 -29.00
C ALA A 106 24.86 -2.91 -29.48
N ALA A 107 25.79 -3.16 -28.56
CA ALA A 107 27.18 -3.48 -28.89
C ALA A 107 27.31 -4.79 -29.67
N LEU A 108 26.56 -5.83 -29.28
CA LEU A 108 26.53 -7.11 -29.99
C LEU A 108 25.97 -6.98 -31.40
N VAL A 109 24.87 -6.22 -31.57
CA VAL A 109 24.28 -5.99 -32.89
C VAL A 109 25.20 -5.11 -33.75
N GLY A 110 25.83 -4.09 -33.16
CA GLY A 110 26.81 -3.24 -33.85
C GLY A 110 28.03 -4.03 -34.35
N ALA A 111 28.52 -4.99 -33.57
CA ALA A 111 29.60 -5.88 -33.98
C ALA A 111 29.22 -6.74 -35.21
N LEU A 112 27.96 -7.19 -35.28
CA LEU A 112 27.47 -7.97 -36.42
C LEU A 112 27.30 -7.13 -37.70
N LEU A 113 26.97 -5.85 -37.55
CA LEU A 113 26.77 -4.90 -38.66
C LEU A 113 28.07 -4.26 -39.17
N GLY A 114 29.20 -4.46 -38.48
CA GLY A 114 30.50 -3.90 -38.86
C GLY A 114 31.07 -4.39 -40.20
N GLY A 115 30.52 -5.47 -40.78
CA GLY A 115 30.96 -6.02 -42.06
C GLY A 115 30.43 -5.30 -43.31
N ILE A 116 29.57 -4.28 -43.16
CA ILE A 116 28.96 -3.57 -44.29
C ILE A 116 29.92 -2.49 -44.83
N PRO A 117 30.31 -2.53 -46.12
CA PRO A 117 31.18 -1.52 -46.72
C PRO A 117 30.56 -0.11 -46.71
N ASN A 118 31.40 0.94 -46.84
CA ASN A 118 31.00 2.35 -46.97
C ASN A 118 30.42 3.04 -45.71
N GLY A 119 30.58 2.48 -44.51
CA GLY A 119 30.14 3.13 -43.26
C GLY A 119 28.61 3.18 -43.08
N GLY A 120 27.84 2.51 -43.94
CA GLY A 120 26.40 2.34 -43.74
C GLY A 120 26.08 1.51 -42.49
N GLY A 121 26.92 0.51 -42.21
CA GLY A 121 26.80 -0.33 -41.00
C GLY A 121 26.93 0.47 -39.71
N THR A 122 27.84 1.44 -39.64
CA THR A 122 28.01 2.32 -38.47
C THR A 122 26.82 3.26 -38.30
N ALA A 123 26.32 3.87 -39.36
CA ALA A 123 25.13 4.73 -39.28
C ALA A 123 23.89 3.97 -38.78
N ILE A 124 23.64 2.78 -39.34
CA ILE A 124 22.53 1.91 -38.92
C ILE A 124 22.71 1.46 -37.47
N SER A 125 23.93 1.10 -37.06
CA SER A 125 24.22 0.65 -35.70
C SER A 125 23.99 1.76 -34.67
N VAL A 126 24.35 3.01 -34.98
CA VAL A 126 24.13 4.15 -34.09
C VAL A 126 22.64 4.43 -33.91
N VAL A 127 21.87 4.42 -35.01
CA VAL A 127 20.41 4.62 -34.95
C VAL A 127 19.74 3.50 -34.15
N LEU A 128 20.13 2.24 -34.40
CA LEU A 128 19.59 1.09 -33.69
C LEU A 128 19.98 1.08 -32.22
N ALA A 129 21.21 1.45 -31.88
CA ALA A 129 21.66 1.60 -30.50
C ALA A 129 20.85 2.65 -29.74
N ALA A 130 20.59 3.81 -30.36
CA ALA A 130 19.75 4.86 -29.77
C ALA A 130 18.32 4.36 -29.52
N ALA A 131 17.74 3.62 -30.48
CA ALA A 131 16.42 3.03 -30.32
C ALA A 131 16.38 1.97 -29.19
N LEU A 132 17.38 1.09 -29.14
CA LEU A 132 17.49 0.05 -28.11
C LEU A 132 17.67 0.65 -26.71
N VAL A 133 18.50 1.69 -26.57
CA VAL A 133 18.67 2.41 -25.30
C VAL A 133 17.35 3.02 -24.84
N TYR A 134 16.62 3.70 -25.74
CA TYR A 134 15.32 4.28 -25.41
C TYR A 134 14.30 3.21 -24.97
N ILE A 135 14.22 2.09 -25.69
CA ILE A 135 13.33 0.97 -25.37
C ILE A 135 13.74 0.33 -24.04
N GLY A 136 15.04 0.11 -23.82
CA GLY A 136 15.58 -0.53 -22.62
C GLY A 136 15.32 0.29 -21.36
N VAL A 137 15.60 1.59 -21.40
CA VAL A 137 15.30 2.51 -20.29
C VAL A 137 13.80 2.56 -20.02
N ARG A 138 12.97 2.72 -21.06
CA ARG A 138 11.51 2.80 -20.90
C ARG A 138 10.89 1.50 -20.39
N ALA A 139 11.38 0.35 -20.85
CA ALA A 139 10.95 -0.96 -20.36
C ALA A 139 11.43 -1.20 -18.91
N GLY A 140 12.66 -0.77 -18.59
CA GLY A 140 13.25 -0.83 -17.26
C GLY A 140 12.51 0.02 -16.23
N MET A 141 12.11 1.23 -16.58
CA MET A 141 11.31 2.11 -15.72
C MET A 141 9.86 1.62 -15.54
N ARG A 142 9.27 0.97 -16.56
CA ARG A 142 7.90 0.43 -16.47
C ARG A 142 7.78 -0.79 -15.56
N ARG A 143 8.84 -1.59 -15.45
CA ARG A 143 8.89 -2.65 -14.46
C ARG A 143 9.32 -2.02 -13.15
N ARG A 144 8.38 -1.89 -12.21
CA ARG A 144 8.74 -1.74 -10.81
C ARG A 144 9.56 -2.98 -10.46
N VAL A 145 10.87 -2.84 -10.49
CA VAL A 145 11.75 -3.85 -9.92
C VAL A 145 11.41 -3.78 -8.44
N ASP A 146 10.64 -4.75 -7.96
CA ASP A 146 10.42 -4.93 -6.53
C ASP A 146 11.77 -5.27 -5.92
N ILE A 147 12.51 -4.23 -5.53
CA ILE A 147 13.80 -4.34 -4.85
C ILE A 147 13.61 -5.16 -3.57
N SER A 148 12.43 -5.13 -2.94
CA SER A 148 12.07 -6.01 -1.84
C SER A 148 12.10 -7.49 -2.24
N ALA A 149 11.57 -7.86 -3.41
CA ALA A 149 11.61 -9.23 -3.92
C ALA A 149 13.03 -9.67 -4.28
N PHE A 150 13.83 -8.78 -4.89
CA PHE A 150 15.22 -9.07 -5.26
C PHE A 150 16.18 -9.08 -4.05
N ALA A 151 16.01 -8.16 -3.10
CA ALA A 151 16.75 -8.13 -1.83
C ALA A 151 16.37 -9.34 -0.96
N ASN A 152 15.10 -9.78 -0.98
CA ASN A 152 14.70 -11.05 -0.39
C ASN A 152 15.32 -12.24 -1.13
N HIS A 153 15.56 -12.16 -2.45
CA HIS A 153 16.24 -13.22 -3.21
C HIS A 153 17.76 -13.27 -2.97
N LEU A 154 18.42 -12.12 -2.80
CA LEU A 154 19.85 -12.04 -2.46
C LEU A 154 20.12 -12.32 -0.98
N GLY A 155 19.20 -11.96 -0.08
CA GLY A 155 19.24 -12.31 1.34
C GLY A 155 18.90 -13.77 1.64
N ARG A 156 18.27 -14.49 0.69
CA ARG A 156 17.93 -15.92 0.79
C ARG A 156 18.96 -16.85 0.15
N ARG A 157 20.22 -16.43 -0.01
CA ARG A 157 21.28 -17.32 -0.50
C ARG A 157 21.81 -18.30 0.56
N ASN A 158 21.23 -18.34 1.76
CA ASN A 158 21.64 -19.28 2.82
C ASN A 158 20.61 -20.36 3.21
N GLU A 159 19.49 -20.49 2.49
CA GLU A 159 18.59 -21.65 2.66
C GLU A 159 18.28 -22.25 1.29
N MET A 160 19.25 -23.05 0.82
CA MET A 160 19.04 -23.98 -0.26
C MET A 160 18.44 -25.25 0.33
N SER A 161 17.13 -25.47 0.14
CA SER A 161 16.52 -26.80 0.03
C SER A 161 15.06 -26.73 -0.44
N THR A 162 14.85 -27.35 -1.60
CA THR A 162 13.62 -27.97 -2.14
C THR A 162 12.55 -27.08 -2.81
N PRO A 163 12.27 -27.32 -4.12
CA PRO A 163 11.04 -26.91 -4.76
C PRO A 163 9.99 -28.00 -4.53
N ALA A 164 8.91 -27.67 -3.82
CA ALA A 164 7.73 -28.53 -3.73
C ALA A 164 6.48 -27.66 -3.61
N PHE A 165 5.45 -28.01 -4.37
CA PHE A 165 4.09 -27.53 -4.18
C PHE A 165 3.69 -27.72 -2.71
N ALA A 166 3.60 -26.63 -1.95
CA ALA A 166 3.04 -26.57 -0.60
C ALA A 166 2.18 -25.30 -0.58
N GLN A 167 0.86 -25.36 -0.45
CA GLN A 167 0.14 -25.44 0.84
C GLN A 167 0.72 -24.56 1.96
N GLY A 168 1.55 -23.57 1.64
CA GLY A 168 1.86 -22.49 2.56
C GLY A 168 0.67 -21.53 2.68
N PRO A 169 0.56 -20.83 3.82
CA PRO A 169 -0.45 -19.80 4.01
C PRO A 169 -0.43 -18.80 2.83
N PRO A 170 -1.59 -18.21 2.49
CA PRO A 170 -1.69 -17.29 1.37
C PRO A 170 -0.66 -16.14 1.47
N PRO A 171 -0.29 -15.50 0.35
CA PRO A 171 0.55 -14.32 0.35
C PRO A 171 0.02 -13.31 1.38
N GLN A 172 0.87 -12.91 2.32
CA GLN A 172 0.49 -11.93 3.35
C GLN A 172 0.49 -10.54 2.74
N ASP A 173 -0.71 -10.06 2.44
CA ASP A 173 -0.93 -8.71 1.96
C ASP A 173 -1.22 -7.79 3.17
N GLY A 174 -0.20 -7.22 3.79
CA GLY A 174 -0.41 -6.23 4.85
C GLY A 174 0.83 -5.89 5.68
N PRO A 175 0.80 -4.76 6.42
CA PRO A 175 1.86 -4.45 7.37
C PRO A 175 1.90 -5.50 8.49
N PRO A 176 3.09 -5.82 9.03
CA PRO A 176 3.20 -6.71 10.19
C PRO A 176 2.42 -6.14 11.38
N VAL A 177 2.00 -7.02 12.29
CA VAL A 177 1.25 -6.64 13.49
C VAL A 177 2.01 -7.11 14.72
N VAL A 178 2.51 -6.16 15.52
CA VAL A 178 3.14 -6.43 16.80
C VAL A 178 2.06 -6.72 17.84
N VAL A 179 2.13 -7.88 18.49
CA VAL A 179 1.11 -8.32 19.46
C VAL A 179 1.55 -8.04 20.88
N ASP A 180 0.66 -7.44 21.67
CA ASP A 180 0.82 -7.20 23.10
C ASP A 180 0.26 -8.36 23.97
N THR A 181 0.77 -8.49 25.19
CA THR A 181 0.34 -9.46 26.21
C THR A 181 -1.17 -9.39 26.48
N SER A 182 -1.76 -8.19 26.52
CA SER A 182 -3.18 -7.98 26.80
C SER A 182 -4.10 -8.69 25.81
N VAL A 183 -3.66 -8.80 24.55
CA VAL A 183 -4.41 -9.42 23.46
C VAL A 183 -4.30 -10.94 23.50
N LEU A 184 -3.12 -11.46 23.82
CA LEU A 184 -2.90 -12.89 24.00
C LEU A 184 -3.72 -13.44 25.18
N ILE A 185 -3.79 -12.70 26.28
CA ILE A 185 -4.62 -13.09 27.45
C ILE A 185 -6.12 -13.10 27.11
N ASP A 186 -6.59 -12.11 26.34
CA ASP A 186 -7.98 -12.04 25.90
C ASP A 186 -8.36 -13.24 25.01
N GLY A 187 -7.50 -13.57 24.03
CA GLY A 187 -7.59 -14.77 23.21
C GLY A 187 -8.42 -14.64 21.93
N ARG A 188 -9.25 -13.59 21.78
CA ARG A 188 -10.05 -13.36 20.54
C ARG A 188 -9.19 -13.16 19.29
N ILE A 189 -7.89 -12.90 19.44
CA ILE A 189 -6.95 -12.77 18.33
C ILE A 189 -6.94 -14.01 17.42
N VAL A 190 -7.16 -15.21 17.96
CA VAL A 190 -7.18 -16.44 17.16
C VAL A 190 -8.32 -16.40 16.15
N ASP A 191 -9.54 -16.14 16.62
CA ASP A 191 -10.74 -16.09 15.77
C ASP A 191 -10.69 -14.93 14.78
N VAL A 192 -10.19 -13.77 15.21
CA VAL A 192 -10.01 -12.60 14.34
C VAL A 192 -8.95 -12.87 13.26
N SER A 193 -7.90 -13.61 13.58
CA SER A 193 -6.88 -13.99 12.58
C SER A 193 -7.44 -15.03 11.61
N ARG A 194 -8.12 -16.07 12.10
CA ARG A 194 -8.73 -17.13 11.26
C ARG A 194 -9.80 -16.59 10.30
N SER A 195 -10.52 -15.54 10.69
CA SER A 195 -11.52 -14.89 9.83
C SER A 195 -10.92 -14.00 8.73
N GLY A 196 -9.59 -13.83 8.69
CA GLY A 196 -8.90 -13.08 7.64
C GLY A 196 -8.88 -11.56 7.84
N PHE A 197 -9.30 -11.05 9.01
CA PHE A 197 -9.24 -9.61 9.32
C PHE A 197 -7.82 -9.11 9.62
N ILE A 198 -6.86 -10.03 9.82
CA ILE A 198 -5.45 -9.72 10.06
C ILE A 198 -4.62 -10.38 8.94
N PRO A 199 -4.41 -9.68 7.81
CA PRO A 199 -3.73 -10.28 6.64
C PRO A 199 -2.20 -10.27 6.74
N GLY A 200 -1.63 -9.47 7.65
CA GLY A 200 -0.18 -9.41 7.89
C GLY A 200 0.29 -10.41 8.95
N ARG A 201 1.59 -10.74 8.97
CA ARG A 201 2.19 -11.58 10.02
C ARG A 201 2.02 -11.00 11.42
N LEU A 202 1.78 -11.89 12.36
CA LEU A 202 1.83 -11.60 13.79
C LEU A 202 3.28 -11.66 14.27
N VAL A 203 3.77 -10.56 14.81
CA VAL A 203 5.11 -10.41 15.38
C VAL A 203 4.97 -10.40 16.90
N ILE A 204 5.51 -11.42 17.56
CA ILE A 204 5.40 -11.61 19.00
C ILE A 204 6.78 -11.43 19.62
N PRO A 205 7.05 -10.33 20.35
CA PRO A 205 8.35 -10.11 20.95
C PRO A 205 8.64 -11.10 22.07
N GLU A 206 9.89 -11.52 22.25
CA GLU A 206 10.27 -12.42 23.36
C GLU A 206 9.92 -11.85 24.73
N PHE A 207 10.08 -10.54 24.95
CA PHE A 207 9.73 -9.91 26.23
C PHE A 207 8.23 -9.98 26.55
N VAL A 208 7.34 -10.16 25.56
CA VAL A 208 5.90 -10.42 25.75
C VAL A 208 5.68 -11.86 26.22
N VAL A 209 6.41 -12.81 25.64
CA VAL A 209 6.38 -14.23 26.07
C VAL A 209 6.91 -14.37 27.49
N GLU A 210 8.00 -13.70 27.83
CA GLU A 210 8.53 -13.64 29.20
C GLU A 210 7.53 -13.04 30.19
N GLU A 211 6.81 -11.98 29.79
CA GLU A 211 5.78 -11.37 30.65
C GLU A 211 4.63 -12.36 30.89
N LEU A 212 4.17 -13.08 29.86
CA LEU A 212 3.18 -14.14 30.01
C LEU A 212 3.64 -15.24 30.96
N GLN A 213 4.90 -15.67 30.88
CA GLN A 213 5.50 -16.64 31.81
C GLN A 213 5.54 -16.11 33.24
N ARG A 214 6.02 -14.87 33.46
CA ARG A 214 6.00 -14.22 34.77
C ARG A 214 4.60 -14.15 35.37
N VAL A 215 3.59 -13.87 34.54
CA VAL A 215 2.18 -13.85 34.97
C VAL A 215 1.65 -15.27 35.24
N ALA A 216 2.09 -16.28 34.47
CA ALA A 216 1.75 -17.69 34.65
C ALA A 216 2.43 -18.35 35.87
N ASP A 217 3.49 -17.74 36.40
CA ASP A 217 4.18 -18.16 37.63
C ASP A 217 3.77 -17.34 38.85
N ALA A 218 2.85 -16.39 38.69
CA ALA A 218 2.41 -15.51 39.78
C ALA A 218 1.79 -16.30 40.95
N GLY A 219 2.02 -15.83 42.18
CA GLY A 219 1.42 -16.39 43.40
C GLY A 219 -0.11 -16.30 43.44
N ASP A 220 -0.69 -15.31 42.77
CA ASP A 220 -2.14 -15.13 42.63
C ASP A 220 -2.75 -16.11 41.61
N PRO A 221 -3.70 -16.98 42.01
CA PRO A 221 -4.35 -17.94 41.12
C PRO A 221 -5.02 -17.30 39.89
N VAL A 222 -5.58 -16.09 40.01
CA VAL A 222 -6.31 -15.44 38.91
C VAL A 222 -5.33 -14.96 37.83
N ARG A 223 -4.26 -14.25 38.24
CA ARG A 223 -3.17 -13.88 37.33
C ARG A 223 -2.54 -15.12 36.70
N ARG A 224 -2.29 -16.16 37.49
CA ARG A 224 -1.74 -17.44 37.01
C ARG A 224 -2.58 -18.06 35.89
N ALA A 225 -3.90 -18.09 36.07
CA ALA A 225 -4.83 -18.60 35.07
C ALA A 225 -4.81 -17.77 33.77
N LYS A 226 -4.75 -16.43 33.89
CA LYS A 226 -4.62 -15.52 32.74
C LYS A 226 -3.32 -15.73 31.97
N GLY A 227 -2.19 -15.87 32.66
CA GLY A 227 -0.89 -16.12 32.02
C GLY A 227 -0.87 -17.44 31.24
N ARG A 228 -1.36 -18.53 31.86
CA ARG A 228 -1.50 -19.83 31.18
C ARG A 228 -2.43 -19.78 29.97
N ARG A 229 -3.54 -19.05 30.07
CA ARG A 229 -4.44 -18.82 28.93
C ARG A 229 -3.71 -18.13 27.78
N GLY A 230 -2.95 -17.07 28.07
CA GLY A 230 -2.20 -16.35 27.04
C GLY A 230 -1.12 -17.22 26.37
N LEU A 231 -0.44 -18.09 27.13
CA LEU A 231 0.50 -19.07 26.58
C LEU A 231 -0.19 -20.11 25.68
N SER A 232 -1.35 -20.61 26.07
CA SER A 232 -2.14 -21.53 25.24
C SER A 232 -2.62 -20.88 23.95
N VAL A 233 -3.03 -19.61 23.99
CA VAL A 233 -3.37 -18.82 22.79
C VAL A 233 -2.16 -18.65 21.87
N LEU A 234 -0.98 -18.39 22.44
CA LEU A 234 0.26 -18.29 21.67
C LEU A 234 0.60 -19.61 20.95
N GLU A 235 0.44 -20.76 21.63
CA GLU A 235 0.62 -22.08 21.03
C GLU A 235 -0.36 -22.31 19.87
N GLU A 236 -1.64 -22.00 20.07
CA GLU A 236 -2.67 -22.14 19.04
C GLU A 236 -2.40 -21.26 17.80
N LEU A 237 -1.91 -20.03 18.00
CA LEU A 237 -1.51 -19.14 16.90
C LEU A 237 -0.33 -19.71 16.10
N LYS A 238 0.60 -20.41 16.75
CA LYS A 238 1.76 -21.03 16.09
C LYS A 238 1.41 -22.29 15.31
N GLU A 239 0.43 -23.06 15.79
CA GLU A 239 0.00 -24.32 15.16
C GLU A 239 -1.01 -24.10 14.03
N SER A 240 -1.64 -22.92 13.96
CA SER A 240 -2.66 -22.62 12.96
C SER A 240 -2.03 -22.46 11.55
N PRO A 241 -2.45 -23.24 10.54
CA PRO A 241 -1.83 -23.22 9.20
C PRO A 241 -2.10 -21.94 8.42
N ASP A 242 -3.22 -21.26 8.73
CA ASP A 242 -3.66 -20.04 8.06
C ASP A 242 -3.07 -18.76 8.68
N ILE A 243 -2.35 -18.88 9.80
CA ILE A 243 -1.80 -17.76 10.55
C ILE A 243 -0.28 -17.84 10.50
N VAL A 244 0.37 -16.74 10.14
CA VAL A 244 1.83 -16.66 10.20
C VAL A 244 2.25 -15.86 11.41
N CYS A 245 2.86 -16.57 12.35
CA CYS A 245 3.38 -16.03 13.59
C CYS A 245 4.91 -16.10 13.59
N GLU A 246 5.57 -15.01 13.98
CA GLU A 246 7.01 -14.89 14.13
C GLU A 246 7.33 -14.42 15.55
N ILE A 247 8.12 -15.20 16.30
CA ILE A 247 8.67 -14.76 17.58
C ILE A 247 9.98 -14.04 17.30
N VAL A 248 10.12 -12.81 17.81
CA VAL A 248 11.29 -11.96 17.55
C VAL A 248 12.01 -11.57 18.84
N GLU A 249 13.33 -11.76 18.83
CA GLU A 249 14.21 -11.16 19.84
C GLU A 249 14.39 -9.67 19.49
N ALA A 250 13.94 -8.79 20.38
CA ALA A 250 14.04 -7.35 20.21
C ALA A 250 14.49 -6.68 21.51
N SER A 251 15.73 -6.19 21.52
CA SER A 251 16.31 -5.47 22.65
C SER A 251 16.40 -3.97 22.35
N PHE A 252 15.95 -3.14 23.29
CA PHE A 252 16.03 -1.68 23.22
C PHE A 252 16.76 -1.16 24.46
N PRO A 253 18.11 -1.05 24.41
CA PRO A 253 18.90 -0.52 25.52
C PRO A 253 18.38 0.86 25.96
N GLY A 254 18.30 1.10 27.27
CA GLY A 254 17.82 2.36 27.84
C GLY A 254 16.30 2.55 27.82
N THR A 255 15.51 1.53 27.46
CA THR A 255 14.04 1.56 27.49
C THR A 255 13.52 0.46 28.41
N PRO A 256 13.27 0.73 29.71
CA PRO A 256 12.81 -0.30 30.64
C PRO A 256 11.35 -0.69 30.39
N GLU A 257 10.50 0.28 30.03
CA GLU A 257 9.06 0.11 29.87
C GLU A 257 8.72 -0.78 28.67
N VAL A 258 7.90 -1.81 28.90
CA VAL A 258 7.44 -2.77 27.87
C VAL A 258 6.67 -2.04 26.77
N ASP A 259 5.77 -1.13 27.15
CA ASP A 259 4.95 -0.33 26.23
C ASP A 259 5.80 0.47 25.25
N ALA A 260 6.85 1.13 25.75
CA ALA A 260 7.79 1.88 24.92
C ALA A 260 8.61 0.97 23.99
N LYS A 261 8.95 -0.26 24.41
CA LYS A 261 9.59 -1.26 23.53
C LYS A 261 8.67 -1.69 22.39
N LEU A 262 7.39 -1.94 22.68
CA LEU A 262 6.39 -2.29 21.67
C LEU A 262 6.25 -1.20 20.61
N VAL A 263 6.14 0.07 21.04
CA VAL A 263 6.07 1.23 20.13
C VAL A 263 7.32 1.37 19.27
N LYS A 264 8.51 1.25 19.87
CA LYS A 264 9.77 1.30 19.12
C LYS A 264 9.90 0.18 18.09
N LEU A 265 9.52 -1.05 18.47
CA LEU A 265 9.52 -2.19 17.56
C LEU A 265 8.55 -1.98 16.39
N ALA A 266 7.35 -1.48 16.68
CA ALA A 266 6.36 -1.23 15.67
C ALA A 266 6.82 -0.15 14.67
N ARG A 267 7.43 0.94 15.15
CA ARG A 267 8.02 1.97 14.28
C ARG A 267 9.14 1.41 13.41
N LEU A 268 10.05 0.61 13.98
CA LEU A 268 11.19 0.04 13.27
C LEU A 268 10.77 -0.93 12.16
N ARG A 269 9.70 -1.71 12.40
CA ARG A 269 9.16 -2.68 11.43
C ARG A 269 8.05 -2.13 10.55
N GLN A 270 7.71 -0.84 10.68
CA GLN A 270 6.51 -0.24 10.06
C GLN A 270 5.24 -1.07 10.30
N ALA A 271 5.14 -1.62 11.51
CA ALA A 271 4.08 -2.51 11.95
C ALA A 271 2.94 -1.71 12.61
N ALA A 272 1.74 -2.29 12.60
CA ALA A 272 0.69 -1.89 13.53
C ALA A 272 0.90 -2.55 14.90
N ILE A 273 0.32 -2.00 15.97
CA ILE A 273 0.28 -2.63 17.29
C ILE A 273 -1.11 -3.16 17.55
N MET A 274 -1.22 -4.42 17.94
CA MET A 274 -2.45 -4.98 18.47
C MET A 274 -2.41 -4.97 19.99
N THR A 275 -3.29 -4.19 20.62
CA THR A 275 -3.39 -4.09 22.08
C THR A 275 -4.84 -3.84 22.52
N ASN A 276 -5.21 -4.37 23.68
CA ASN A 276 -6.44 -4.03 24.37
C ASN A 276 -6.21 -3.03 25.52
N ASP A 277 -4.96 -2.63 25.78
CA ASP A 277 -4.60 -1.64 26.80
C ASP A 277 -4.85 -0.22 26.28
N TYR A 278 -5.62 0.56 27.04
CA TYR A 278 -5.98 1.93 26.69
C TYR A 278 -4.77 2.88 26.68
N ASN A 279 -3.83 2.73 27.62
CA ASN A 279 -2.67 3.59 27.76
C ASN A 279 -1.68 3.35 26.62
N LEU A 280 -1.39 2.07 26.30
CA LEU A 280 -0.55 1.73 25.16
C LEU A 280 -1.17 2.20 23.84
N ASN A 281 -2.50 2.08 23.69
CA ASN A 281 -3.21 2.61 22.54
C ASN A 281 -2.99 4.12 22.38
N ARG A 282 -3.17 4.91 23.46
CA ARG A 282 -2.93 6.36 23.44
C ARG A 282 -1.47 6.71 23.11
N LEU A 283 -0.51 6.03 23.75
CA LEU A 283 0.91 6.26 23.52
C LEU A 283 1.30 5.96 22.06
N ALA A 284 0.84 4.83 21.52
CA ALA A 284 1.12 4.43 20.14
C ALA A 284 0.51 5.41 19.13
N GLN A 285 -0.71 5.91 19.36
CA GLN A 285 -1.34 6.92 18.51
C GLN A 285 -0.55 8.24 18.48
N VAL A 286 -0.06 8.71 19.63
CA VAL A 286 0.77 9.93 19.73
C VAL A 286 2.07 9.77 18.94
N GLU A 287 2.65 8.57 18.95
CA GLU A 287 3.86 8.21 18.21
C GLU A 287 3.63 7.89 16.72
N GLY A 288 2.39 8.07 16.24
CA GLY A 288 2.02 7.86 14.83
C GLY A 288 1.96 6.39 14.41
N VAL A 289 1.88 5.46 15.37
CA VAL A 289 1.75 4.03 15.11
C VAL A 289 0.28 3.65 15.02
N ARG A 290 -0.08 2.88 13.98
CA ARG A 290 -1.44 2.36 13.83
C ARG A 290 -1.73 1.35 14.93
N VAL A 291 -2.87 1.51 15.61
CA VAL A 291 -3.33 0.60 16.66
C VAL A 291 -4.52 -0.22 16.17
N LEU A 292 -4.48 -1.52 16.43
CA LEU A 292 -5.56 -2.48 16.21
C LEU A 292 -6.07 -2.93 17.58
N ASN A 293 -7.22 -2.42 18.00
CA ASN A 293 -7.80 -2.75 19.30
C ASN A 293 -8.99 -3.69 19.13
N LEU A 294 -8.96 -4.86 19.77
CA LEU A 294 -10.02 -5.86 19.61
C LEU A 294 -11.33 -5.42 20.25
N ASN A 295 -11.28 -4.55 21.27
CA ASN A 295 -12.49 -3.96 21.85
C ASN A 295 -13.16 -2.99 20.87
N ASP A 296 -12.37 -2.21 20.13
CA ASP A 296 -12.89 -1.30 19.12
C ASP A 296 -13.47 -2.09 17.95
N LEU A 297 -12.80 -3.16 17.51
CA LEU A 297 -13.31 -4.07 16.49
C LEU A 297 -14.64 -4.71 16.92
N ALA A 298 -14.70 -5.26 18.14
CA ALA A 298 -15.91 -5.89 18.67
C ALA A 298 -17.09 -4.90 18.75
N ASN A 299 -16.84 -3.64 19.09
CA ASN A 299 -17.87 -2.60 19.09
C ASN A 299 -18.29 -2.22 17.67
N ALA A 300 -17.36 -2.18 16.71
CA ALA A 300 -17.62 -1.81 15.32
C ALA A 300 -18.45 -2.85 14.56
N VAL A 301 -18.36 -4.13 14.94
CA VAL A 301 -19.13 -5.22 14.31
C VAL A 301 -20.48 -5.51 14.99
N LYS A 302 -20.87 -4.72 16.01
CA LYS A 302 -22.19 -4.86 16.64
C LYS A 302 -23.29 -4.61 15.61
N PRO A 303 -24.34 -5.47 15.54
CA PRO A 303 -25.47 -5.25 14.65
C PRO A 303 -26.05 -3.84 14.83
N ILE A 304 -26.15 -3.14 13.71
CA ILE A 304 -26.79 -1.83 13.63
C ILE A 304 -28.29 -2.10 13.53
N VAL A 305 -28.97 -1.99 14.66
CA VAL A 305 -30.42 -1.88 14.66
C VAL A 305 -30.74 -0.49 14.12
N SER A 306 -31.62 -0.37 13.13
CA SER A 306 -32.01 0.92 12.53
C SER A 306 -33.38 1.36 13.01
N THR A 307 -33.62 2.67 13.07
CA THR A 307 -34.97 3.22 13.29
C THR A 307 -35.92 2.74 12.18
N GLY A 308 -37.07 2.19 12.53
CA GLY A 308 -38.03 1.57 11.63
C GLY A 308 -37.86 0.06 11.42
N GLU A 309 -36.79 -0.55 11.95
CA GLU A 309 -36.60 -1.99 11.91
C GLU A 309 -37.49 -2.68 12.95
N THR A 310 -38.13 -3.79 12.56
CA THR A 310 -38.88 -4.65 13.47
C THR A 310 -37.96 -5.70 14.07
N MET A 311 -37.99 -5.86 15.40
CA MET A 311 -37.23 -6.88 16.11
C MET A 311 -38.10 -7.60 17.14
N ARG A 312 -37.79 -8.87 17.38
CA ARG A 312 -38.46 -9.66 18.41
C ARG A 312 -37.75 -9.49 19.75
N VAL A 313 -38.49 -9.08 20.77
CA VAL A 313 -37.97 -8.93 22.13
C VAL A 313 -38.91 -9.56 23.15
N THR A 314 -38.35 -10.12 24.22
CA THR A 314 -39.13 -10.61 25.36
C THR A 314 -39.14 -9.53 26.44
N VAL A 315 -40.33 -9.04 26.80
CA VAL A 315 -40.45 -8.01 27.84
C VAL A 315 -40.29 -8.66 29.20
N VAL A 316 -39.29 -8.24 29.97
CA VAL A 316 -38.89 -8.90 31.23
C VAL A 316 -39.47 -8.20 32.46
N LYS A 317 -39.70 -6.88 32.37
CA LYS A 317 -40.20 -6.08 33.51
C LYS A 317 -40.92 -4.81 33.08
N GLU A 318 -41.65 -4.20 34.02
CA GLU A 318 -42.23 -2.86 33.84
C GLU A 318 -41.14 -1.80 33.67
N GLY A 319 -41.41 -0.84 32.77
CA GLY A 319 -40.58 0.33 32.54
C GLY A 319 -40.83 1.45 33.55
N LYS A 320 -40.10 2.56 33.38
CA LYS A 320 -40.22 3.70 34.27
C LYS A 320 -41.57 4.42 34.12
N GLU A 321 -42.08 4.51 32.89
CA GLU A 321 -43.39 5.09 32.59
C GLU A 321 -44.51 4.03 32.63
N PRO A 322 -45.77 4.40 32.96
CA PRO A 322 -46.87 3.45 33.21
C PRO A 322 -47.26 2.54 32.04
N HIS A 323 -46.79 2.85 30.82
CA HIS A 323 -47.10 2.12 29.58
C HIS A 323 -45.89 1.36 29.02
N GLN A 324 -44.72 1.51 29.64
CA GLN A 324 -43.48 0.94 29.14
C GLN A 324 -43.22 -0.44 29.71
N GLY A 325 -42.60 -1.28 28.89
CA GLY A 325 -41.89 -2.48 29.31
C GLY A 325 -40.39 -2.33 29.06
N VAL A 326 -39.58 -3.16 29.69
CA VAL A 326 -38.14 -3.26 29.44
C VAL A 326 -37.78 -4.67 29.01
N ALA A 327 -37.10 -4.77 27.89
CA ALA A 327 -36.46 -5.98 27.39
C ALA A 327 -34.94 -5.79 27.34
N TYR A 328 -34.22 -6.89 27.21
CA TYR A 328 -32.77 -6.88 27.00
C TYR A 328 -32.46 -7.73 25.77
N LEU A 329 -31.61 -7.22 24.89
CA LEU A 329 -31.02 -8.04 23.82
C LEU A 329 -29.99 -9.01 24.42
N GLU A 330 -29.57 -9.99 23.63
CA GLU A 330 -28.54 -10.97 24.03
C GLU A 330 -27.21 -10.32 24.42
N ASP A 331 -26.89 -9.15 23.87
CA ASP A 331 -25.69 -8.36 24.17
C ASP A 331 -25.83 -7.47 25.42
N GLY A 332 -26.97 -7.52 26.11
CA GLY A 332 -27.28 -6.70 27.29
C GLY A 332 -27.79 -5.29 26.97
N THR A 333 -27.96 -4.92 25.70
CA THR A 333 -28.58 -3.64 25.30
C THR A 333 -30.00 -3.56 25.86
N MET A 334 -30.29 -2.47 26.58
CA MET A 334 -31.63 -2.24 27.13
C MET A 334 -32.58 -1.74 26.05
N VAL A 335 -33.73 -2.40 25.90
CA VAL A 335 -34.80 -2.03 24.98
C VAL A 335 -36.01 -1.58 25.78
N VAL A 336 -36.37 -0.30 25.67
CA VAL A 336 -37.57 0.28 26.28
C VAL A 336 -38.71 0.17 25.27
N VAL A 337 -39.73 -0.62 25.61
CA VAL A 337 -40.86 -0.94 24.73
C VAL A 337 -42.07 -0.11 25.15
N GLU A 338 -42.47 0.85 24.33
CA GLU A 338 -43.74 1.56 24.46
C GLU A 338 -44.92 0.61 24.23
N ASN A 339 -45.94 0.68 25.08
CA ASN A 339 -47.02 -0.32 25.21
C ASN A 339 -46.54 -1.73 25.62
N GLY A 340 -45.29 -1.87 26.08
CA GLY A 340 -44.69 -3.14 26.48
C GLY A 340 -45.25 -3.70 27.79
N ARG A 341 -45.85 -2.87 28.66
CA ARG A 341 -46.38 -3.32 29.96
C ARG A 341 -47.40 -4.45 29.86
N ARG A 342 -48.20 -4.47 28.79
CA ARG A 342 -49.22 -5.51 28.58
C ARG A 342 -48.65 -6.86 28.13
N HIS A 343 -47.36 -6.91 27.81
CA HIS A 343 -46.71 -8.05 27.19
C HIS A 343 -45.54 -8.54 28.04
N ILE A 344 -45.58 -8.30 29.35
CA ILE A 344 -44.58 -8.81 30.31
C ILE A 344 -44.59 -10.34 30.24
N ASP A 345 -43.40 -10.92 30.21
CA ASP A 345 -43.12 -12.35 30.01
C ASP A 345 -43.54 -12.89 28.63
N GLU A 346 -43.87 -12.02 27.68
CA GLU A 346 -44.20 -12.38 26.30
C GLU A 346 -43.13 -11.88 25.31
N SER A 347 -42.93 -12.65 24.23
CA SER A 347 -42.11 -12.25 23.09
C SER A 347 -42.96 -11.52 22.05
N VAL A 348 -42.64 -10.26 21.78
CA VAL A 348 -43.40 -9.39 20.87
C VAL A 348 -42.48 -8.85 19.78
N ASP A 349 -43.01 -8.74 18.56
CA ASP A 349 -42.35 -8.05 17.46
C ASP A 349 -42.58 -6.54 17.62
N VAL A 350 -41.53 -5.80 17.96
CA VAL A 350 -41.56 -4.35 18.25
C VAL A 350 -40.84 -3.57 17.14
N THR A 351 -41.30 -2.36 16.84
CA THR A 351 -40.66 -1.49 15.84
C THR A 351 -39.80 -0.45 16.53
N VAL A 352 -38.53 -0.36 16.14
CA VAL A 352 -37.56 0.57 16.74
C VAL A 352 -37.92 2.00 16.37
N THR A 353 -38.18 2.84 17.37
CA THR A 353 -38.56 4.25 17.18
C THR A 353 -37.35 5.17 17.26
N SER A 354 -36.44 4.95 18.21
CA SER A 354 -35.21 5.73 18.36
C SER A 354 -34.13 4.96 19.11
N ILE A 355 -32.88 5.39 18.94
CA ILE A 355 -31.72 4.78 19.60
C ILE A 355 -30.98 5.89 20.33
N LEU A 356 -30.71 5.68 21.61
CA LEU A 356 -30.01 6.62 22.47
C LEU A 356 -28.71 6.00 22.95
N GLN A 357 -27.58 6.66 22.66
CA GLN A 357 -26.30 6.29 23.24
C GLN A 357 -26.13 7.01 24.58
N THR A 358 -25.83 6.26 25.64
CA THR A 358 -25.52 6.79 26.97
C THR A 358 -24.11 6.39 27.42
N PRO A 359 -23.52 7.03 28.44
CA PRO A 359 -22.22 6.62 28.98
C PRO A 359 -22.19 5.18 29.51
N ALA A 360 -23.34 4.63 29.93
CA ALA A 360 -23.47 3.26 30.41
C ALA A 360 -23.71 2.22 29.28
N GLY A 361 -23.87 2.67 28.03
CA GLY A 361 -24.12 1.81 26.88
C GLY A 361 -25.21 2.33 25.95
N ARG A 362 -25.67 1.46 25.06
CA ARG A 362 -26.74 1.74 24.08
C ARG A 362 -28.10 1.43 24.70
N MET A 363 -29.09 2.28 24.45
CA MET A 363 -30.49 2.07 24.79
C MET A 363 -31.32 2.17 23.52
N ILE A 364 -32.24 1.24 23.30
CA ILE A 364 -33.14 1.22 22.14
C ILE A 364 -34.55 1.53 22.63
N PHE A 365 -35.25 2.43 21.97
CA PHE A 365 -36.67 2.66 22.17
C PHE A 365 -37.42 2.01 21.03
N ALA A 366 -38.45 1.23 21.35
CA ALA A 366 -39.28 0.54 20.38
C ALA A 366 -40.75 0.63 20.79
N ALA A 367 -41.66 0.50 19.83
CA ALA A 367 -43.10 0.47 20.08
C ALA A 367 -43.65 -0.93 19.76
N ALA A 368 -44.44 -1.48 20.69
CA ALA A 368 -45.25 -2.66 20.42
C ALA A 368 -46.40 -2.30 19.46
N PRO A 369 -46.88 -3.26 18.64
CA PRO A 369 -48.00 -3.03 17.74
C PRO A 369 -49.22 -2.54 18.53
N SER A 370 -49.80 -1.41 18.11
CA SER A 370 -51.05 -0.93 18.69
C SER A 370 -52.15 -1.95 18.36
N THR A 371 -53.00 -2.29 19.32
CA THR A 371 -54.16 -3.16 19.10
C THR A 371 -55.29 -2.44 18.33
N ASP A 372 -55.04 -1.22 17.84
CA ASP A 372 -56.04 -0.33 17.20
C ASP A 372 -55.73 -0.03 15.72
N ASP A 373 -54.52 -0.34 15.22
CA ASP A 373 -54.21 -0.18 13.80
C ASP A 373 -54.56 -1.43 12.99
N GLY A 374 -55.80 -1.44 12.49
CA GLY A 374 -56.13 -1.99 11.18
C GLY A 374 -56.05 -3.51 11.03
N ARG A 375 -57.23 -4.15 11.10
CA ARG A 375 -57.52 -5.51 10.60
C ARG A 375 -56.74 -5.85 9.32
N ALA A 376 -55.63 -6.57 9.44
CA ALA A 376 -55.23 -7.50 8.39
C ALA A 376 -56.22 -8.66 8.43
N ARG A 377 -57.16 -8.68 7.47
CA ARG A 377 -58.07 -9.82 7.27
C ARG A 377 -57.23 -11.10 7.19
N PRO A 378 -57.59 -12.18 7.91
CA PRO A 378 -56.93 -13.45 7.68
C PRO A 378 -57.18 -13.85 6.23
N VAL A 379 -56.10 -14.08 5.48
CA VAL A 379 -56.15 -14.67 4.15
C VAL A 379 -56.83 -16.02 4.31
N ARG A 380 -58.07 -16.11 3.80
CA ARG A 380 -58.89 -17.33 3.85
C ARG A 380 -58.11 -18.43 3.14
N ALA A 381 -57.68 -19.45 3.88
CA ALA A 381 -57.05 -20.63 3.31
C ALA A 381 -57.95 -21.23 2.22
N VAL A 382 -57.43 -21.28 1.00
CA VAL A 382 -58.07 -21.97 -0.12
C VAL A 382 -58.11 -23.45 0.23
N ARG A 383 -59.31 -24.00 0.45
CA ARG A 383 -59.49 -25.45 0.62
C ARG A 383 -59.06 -26.15 -0.67
N PRO A 384 -58.26 -27.23 -0.61
CA PRO A 384 -58.01 -28.05 -1.79
C PRO A 384 -59.30 -28.75 -2.24
N PRO A 385 -59.48 -28.98 -3.55
CA PRO A 385 -60.67 -29.64 -4.07
C PRO A 385 -60.72 -31.09 -3.55
N ARG A 386 -61.91 -31.51 -3.11
CA ARG A 386 -62.19 -32.90 -2.74
C ARG A 386 -62.03 -33.78 -3.97
N VAL A 387 -61.09 -34.71 -3.90
CA VAL A 387 -61.02 -35.87 -4.81
C VAL A 387 -62.25 -36.73 -4.53
N VAL A 388 -63.14 -36.82 -5.52
CA VAL A 388 -64.26 -37.76 -5.52
C VAL A 388 -63.72 -39.08 -6.06
N ASN A 389 -63.60 -40.09 -5.21
CA ASN A 389 -63.41 -41.47 -5.64
C ASN A 389 -64.71 -41.97 -6.28
N ARG A 390 -64.64 -42.40 -7.53
CA ARG A 390 -65.52 -43.39 -8.14
C ARG A 390 -64.68 -44.43 -8.85
#